data_AF-A0A8S3B3F8-F1
#
_entry.id   AF-A0A8S3B3F8-F1
#
_cell.length_a   1.000
_cell.length_b   1.000
_cell.length_c   1.000
_cell.angle_alpha   90.00
_cell.angle_beta   90.00
_cell.angle_gamma   90.00
#
_symmetry.space_group_name_H-M   'P 1'
#
loop_
_entity.id
_entity.type
_entity.pdbx_description
1 polymer ?
#
loop_
_entity_poly.entity_id
_entity_poly.type
_entity_poly.pdbx_seq_one_letter_code
_entity_poly.pdbx_strand_id
1 'polypeptide(L)' 'MNEVIAFIDDIEKRLSRPINDLEDIRLIMIAIKDLRDNEIRIDMSIMPIEESYTMLQV' A
#
# COMPACT_ATOMS: atom_id res chain seq x y z
N MET A 1 -5.22 -3.07 -10.99
CA MET A 1 -4.49 -1.79 -10.81
C MET A 1 -5.33 -0.77 -10.02
N ASN A 2 -6.57 -0.45 -10.42
CA ASN A 2 -7.44 0.47 -9.67
C ASN A 2 -7.66 0.06 -8.20
N GLU A 3 -7.73 -1.24 -7.91
CA GLU A 3 -7.85 -1.73 -6.53
C GLU A 3 -6.60 -1.49 -5.68
N VAL A 4 -5.40 -1.59 -6.28
CA VAL A 4 -4.13 -1.31 -5.60
C VAL A 4 -4.05 0.19 -5.32
N ILE A 5 -4.39 1.03 -6.30
CA ILE A 5 -4.41 2.48 -6.13
C ILE A 5 -5.42 2.89 -5.04
N ALA A 6 -6.64 2.35 -5.09
CA ALA A 6 -7.65 2.62 -4.06
C ALA A 6 -7.22 2.15 -2.66
N PHE A 7 -6.48 1.04 -2.57
CA PHE A 7 -5.92 0.57 -1.30
C PHE A 7 -4.83 1.52 -0.77
N ILE A 8 -3.92 1.98 -1.64
CA ILE A 8 -2.88 2.92 -1.25
C ILE A 8 -3.48 4.26 -0.80
N ASP A 9 -4.49 4.78 -1.50
CA ASP A 9 -5.20 6.00 -1.12
C ASP A 9 -5.89 5.88 0.26
N ASP A 10 -6.42 4.71 0.61
CA ASP A 10 -7.00 4.45 1.93
C ASP A 10 -5.93 4.45 3.04
N ILE A 11 -4.82 3.75 2.80
CA ILE A 11 -3.69 3.70 3.73
C ILE A 11 -3.10 5.11 3.93
N GLU A 12 -2.93 5.90 2.87
CA GLU A 12 -2.43 7.28 2.96
C GLU A 12 -3.34 8.14 3.85
N LYS A 13 -4.66 8.06 3.66
CA LYS A 13 -5.63 8.80 4.51
C LYS A 13 -5.51 8.39 5.98
N ARG A 14 -5.40 7.09 6.26
CA ARG A 14 -5.27 6.57 7.63
C ARG A 14 -3.97 7.02 8.29
N LEU A 15 -2.87 7.08 7.53
CA LEU A 15 -1.56 7.52 8.02
C LEU A 15 -1.41 9.04 8.13
N SER A 16 -2.16 9.82 7.34
CA SER A 16 -2.15 11.29 7.39
C SER A 16 -2.85 11.89 8.61
N ARG A 17 -3.55 11.07 9.40
CA ARG A 17 -4.33 11.54 10.54
C ARG A 17 -3.39 12.02 11.67
N PRO A 18 -3.61 13.22 12.24
CA PRO A 18 -2.78 13.71 13.34
C PRO A 18 -2.93 12.82 14.57
N ILE A 19 -1.82 12.63 15.29
CA ILE A 19 -1.75 11.77 16.48
C ILE A 19 -1.95 12.63 17.74
N ASN A 20 -3.03 12.40 18.47
CA ASN A 20 -3.37 13.14 19.69
C ASN A 20 -3.37 12.25 20.94
N ASP A 21 -3.65 10.96 20.78
CA ASP A 21 -3.73 10.00 21.88
C ASP A 21 -3.27 8.58 21.49
N LEU A 22 -3.39 7.64 22.44
CA LEU A 22 -3.05 6.24 22.23
C LEU A 22 -4.00 5.49 21.28
N GLU A 23 -5.23 5.98 21.10
CA GLU A 23 -6.17 5.42 20.11
C GLU A 23 -5.67 5.72 18.70
N ASP A 24 -5.23 6.95 18.45
CA ASP A 24 -4.65 7.33 17.16
C ASP A 24 -3.42 6.48 16.82
N ILE A 25 -2.54 6.23 17.80
CA ILE A 25 -1.39 5.32 17.63
C ILE A 25 -1.85 3.91 17.25
N ARG A 26 -2.89 3.38 17.91
CA ARG A 26 -3.42 2.05 17.61
C ARG A 26 -3.97 1.97 16.19
N LEU A 27 -4.71 2.98 15.74
CA LEU A 27 -5.27 3.04 14.40
C LEU A 27 -4.17 3.07 13.33
N ILE A 28 -3.10 3.81 13.57
CA ILE A 28 -1.92 3.85 12.70
C ILE A 28 -1.21 2.50 12.68
N MET A 29 -1.01 1.86 13.84
CA MET A 29 -0.38 0.53 13.90
C MET A 29 -1.17 -0.53 13.12
N ILE A 30 -2.51 -0.46 13.17
CA ILE A 30 -3.37 -1.35 12.36
C ILE A 30 -3.19 -1.04 10.87
N ALA A 31 -3.17 0.23 10.47
CA ALA A 31 -2.96 0.61 9.07
C ALA A 31 -1.61 0.13 8.52
N ILE A 32 -0.54 0.26 9.32
CA ILE A 32 0.79 -0.24 8.95
C ILE A 32 0.80 -1.76 8.83
N LYS A 33 0.11 -2.46 9.74
CA LYS A 33 -0.02 -3.93 9.66
C LYS A 33 -0.76 -4.35 8.38
N ASP A 34 -1.89 -3.71 8.09
CA ASP A 34 -2.68 -3.99 6.89
C ASP A 34 -1.85 -3.75 5.62
N LEU A 35 -1.02 -2.70 5.59
CA LEU A 35 -0.10 -2.42 4.49
C LEU A 35 0.93 -3.56 4.32
N ARG A 36 1.57 -4.00 5.41
CA ARG A 36 2.56 -5.08 5.39
C ARG A 36 1.97 -6.42 4.94
N ASP A 37 0.77 -6.74 5.40
CA ASP A 37 0.08 -7.98 5.02
C ASP A 37 -0.29 -7.99 3.52
N ASN A 38 -0.47 -6.81 2.91
CA ASN A 38 -0.80 -6.66 1.49
C ASN A 38 0.42 -6.40 0.58
N GLU A 39 1.61 -6.14 1.14
CA GLU A 39 2.85 -5.79 0.42
C GLU A 39 3.17 -6.85 -0.65
N ILE A 40 3.21 -8.13 -0.27
CA ILE A 40 3.51 -9.25 -1.19
C ILE A 40 2.49 -9.32 -2.33
N ARG A 41 1.20 -9.10 -2.03
CA ARG A 41 0.14 -9.14 -3.04
C ARG A 41 0.29 -8.01 -4.06
N ILE A 42 0.68 -6.83 -3.60
CA ILE A 42 0.90 -5.66 -4.45
C ILE A 42 2.13 -5.88 -5.33
N ASP A 43 3.25 -6.34 -4.76
CA ASP A 43 4.48 -6.63 -5.52
C ASP A 43 4.23 -7.66 -6.63
N MET A 44 3.52 -8.76 -6.33
CA MET A 44 3.16 -9.76 -7.34
C MET A 44 2.30 -9.19 -8.47
N SER A 45 1.54 -8.12 -8.22
CA SER A 45 0.71 -7.47 -9.25
C SER A 45 1.51 -6.51 -10.14
N ILE A 46 2.64 -6.00 -9.65
CA ILE A 46 3.51 -5.05 -10.35
C ILE A 46 4.58 -5.79 -11.17
N MET A 47 5.09 -6.91 -10.67
CA MET A 47 6.16 -7.69 -11.31
C MET A 47 5.91 -8.00 -12.80
N PRO A 48 4.73 -8.47 -13.25
CA PRO A 48 4.50 -8.73 -14.68
C PRO A 48 4.54 -7.46 -15.56
N ILE A 49 4.22 -6.31 -14.98
CA ILE A 49 4.26 -5.01 -15.66
C ILE A 49 5.72 -4.60 -15.85
N GLU A 50 6.55 -4.73 -14.81
CA GLU A 50 7.98 -4.44 -14.87
C GLU A 50 8.70 -5.36 -15.87
N GLU A 51 8.38 -6.65 -15.88
CA GLU A 51 8.90 -7.61 -16.86
C GLU A 51 8.50 -7.22 -18.29
N SER A 52 7.22 -6.88 -18.51
CA SER A 52 6.74 -6.46 -19.84
C SER A 52 7.40 -5.16 -20.32
N TYR A 53 7.60 -4.18 -19.43
CA TYR A 53 8.33 -2.95 -19.75
C TYR A 53 9.79 -3.23 -20.09
N THR A 54 10.44 -4.14 -19.36
CA THR A 54 11.80 -4.56 -19.64
C THR A 54 11.91 -5.22 -21.01
N MET A 55 10.93 -6.05 -21.39
CA MET A 55 10.88 -6.69 -22.72
C MET A 55 10.65 -5.69 -23.86
N LEU A 56 9.93 -4.59 -23.62
CA LEU A 56 9.71 -3.52 -24.62
C LEU A 56 10.92 -2.60 -24.80
N GLN A 57 11.84 -2.57 -23.85
CA GLN A 57 13.09 -1.80 -23.92
C GLN A 57 14.24 -2.57 -24.62
N VAL A 58 13.94 -3.73 -25.21
CA VAL A 58 14.80 -4.51 -26.11
C VAL A 58 14.33 -4.33 -27.55
#